data_AF-A0A368F841-F1
#
_entry.id   AF-A0A368F841-F1
#
_cell.length_a   1.000
_cell.length_b   1.000
_cell.length_c   1.000
_cell.angle_alpha   90.00
_cell.angle_beta   90.00
_cell.angle_gamma   90.00
#
_symmetry.space_group_name_H-M   'P 1'
#
loop_
_entity.id
_entity.type
_entity.pdbx_description
1 polymer ?
#
loop_
_entity_poly.entity_id
_entity_poly.type
_entity_poly.pdbx_seq_one_letter_code
_entity_poly.pdbx_strand_id
1 'polypeptide(L)'
;MFRVRHQVEYLGLRENIRVRRAGFAYRRSFEKFLWRYAILTPETWPSYRGDPRQGCQIICRSVNMDPDQFQMGTSKIFIKNPESVSNFRGVA
;
A
#
# COMPACT_ATOMS: atom_id res chain seq x y z
N MET A 1 30.73 -21.95 13.43
CA MET A 1 29.72 -20.94 13.86
C MET A 1 30.04 -19.50 13.42
N PHE A 2 31.31 -19.08 13.26
CA PHE A 2 31.67 -17.69 12.92
C PHE A 2 31.35 -17.21 11.48
N ARG A 3 31.34 -18.11 10.48
CA ARG A 3 31.09 -17.73 9.06
C ARG A 3 29.68 -17.18 8.82
N VAL A 4 28.67 -17.73 9.50
CA VAL A 4 27.26 -17.32 9.32
C VAL A 4 26.99 -15.96 9.95
N ARG A 5 27.50 -15.69 11.17
CA ARG A 5 27.33 -14.40 11.83
C ARG A 5 27.97 -13.26 11.04
N HIS A 6 29.17 -13.49 10.51
CA HIS A 6 29.87 -12.52 9.66
C HIS A 6 29.08 -12.23 8.38
N GLN A 7 28.46 -13.23 7.75
CA GLN A 7 27.60 -12.99 6.58
C GLN A 7 26.33 -12.21 6.92
N VAL A 8 25.69 -12.49 8.05
CA VAL A 8 24.48 -11.76 8.50
C VAL A 8 24.77 -10.28 8.75
N GLU A 9 25.93 -9.98 9.35
CA GLU A 9 26.40 -8.62 9.59
C GLU A 9 26.86 -7.93 8.30
N TYR A 10 27.69 -8.60 7.49
CA TYR A 10 28.23 -8.06 6.25
C TYR A 10 27.14 -7.73 5.21
N LEU A 11 26.12 -8.59 5.09
CA LEU A 11 24.97 -8.36 4.22
C LEU A 11 23.94 -7.40 4.83
N GLY A 12 24.15 -6.90 6.05
CA GLY A 12 23.24 -5.99 6.73
C GLY A 12 21.83 -6.57 6.89
N LEU A 13 21.70 -7.89 7.05
CA LEU A 13 20.40 -8.57 7.01
C LEU A 13 19.45 -8.07 8.11
N ARG A 14 20.00 -7.72 9.28
CA ARG A 14 19.21 -7.17 10.39
C ARG A 14 18.57 -5.82 10.04
N GLU A 15 19.32 -4.95 9.37
CA GLU A 15 18.80 -3.63 8.94
C GLU A 15 17.84 -3.79 7.76
N ASN A 16 18.13 -4.69 6.82
CA ASN A 16 17.20 -5.06 5.75
C ASN A 16 15.85 -5.57 6.31
N ILE A 17 15.88 -6.42 7.33
CA ILE A 17 14.66 -6.92 8.00
C ILE A 17 13.94 -5.77 8.72
N ARG A 18 14.67 -4.87 9.39
CA ARG A 18 14.08 -3.71 10.07
C ARG A 18 13.39 -2.76 9.09
N VAL A 19 14.06 -2.39 7.99
CA VAL A 19 13.49 -1.54 6.92
C VAL A 19 12.28 -2.22 6.27
N ARG A 20 12.31 -3.55 6.09
CA ARG A 20 11.16 -4.29 5.55
C ARG A 20 9.99 -4.39 6.53
N ARG A 21 10.24 -4.54 7.83
CA ARG A 21 9.19 -4.56 8.88
C ARG A 21 8.58 -3.18 9.13
N ALA A 22 9.36 -2.11 8.98
CA ALA A 22 8.87 -0.73 9.05
C ALA A 22 8.32 -0.21 7.71
N GLY A 23 8.52 -0.97 6.63
CA GLY A 23 8.17 -0.59 5.27
C GLY A 23 6.72 -0.92 4.91
N PHE A 24 6.36 -0.58 3.67
CA PHE A 24 5.04 -0.84 3.12
C PHE A 24 5.05 -2.13 2.29
N ALA A 25 4.14 -3.06 2.57
CA ALA A 25 4.00 -4.29 1.80
C ALA A 25 3.54 -4.04 0.36
N TYR A 26 2.82 -2.95 0.11
CA TYR A 26 2.31 -2.61 -1.21
C TYR A 26 2.51 -1.13 -1.55
N ARG A 27 2.84 -0.85 -2.81
CA ARG A 27 2.96 0.52 -3.34
C ARG A 27 2.47 0.58 -4.79
N ARG A 28 1.70 1.62 -5.13
CA ARG A 28 1.21 1.83 -6.50
C ARG A 28 1.01 3.31 -6.80
N SER A 29 1.10 3.71 -8.07
CA SER A 29 0.68 5.07 -8.45
C SER A 29 -0.81 5.28 -8.21
N PHE A 30 -1.19 6.52 -7.87
CA PHE A 30 -2.57 6.87 -7.59
C PHE A 30 -3.49 6.53 -8.75
N GLU A 31 -3.13 6.92 -9.97
CA GLU A 31 -3.93 6.63 -11.18
C GLU A 31 -4.17 5.14 -11.38
N LYS A 32 -3.12 4.30 -11.26
CA LYS A 32 -3.28 2.85 -11.43
C LYS A 32 -4.14 2.25 -10.32
N PHE A 33 -4.01 2.74 -9.10
CA PHE A 33 -4.81 2.28 -7.96
C PHE A 33 -6.27 2.65 -8.16
N LEU A 34 -6.53 3.93 -8.43
CA LEU A 34 -7.85 4.48 -8.70
C LEU A 34 -8.51 3.75 -9.88
N TRP A 35 -7.84 3.61 -11.02
CA TRP A 35 -8.44 2.93 -12.19
C TRP A 35 -8.85 1.48 -11.90
N ARG A 36 -8.08 0.76 -11.08
CA ARG A 36 -8.40 -0.64 -10.71
C ARG A 36 -9.55 -0.74 -9.72
N TYR A 37 -9.64 0.19 -8.78
CA TYR A 37 -10.54 0.09 -7.62
C TYR A 37 -11.66 1.14 -7.63
N ALA A 38 -11.78 1.94 -8.69
CA ALA A 38 -12.81 2.96 -8.83
C ALA A 38 -14.23 2.38 -8.72
N ILE A 39 -14.41 1.12 -9.14
CA ILE A 39 -15.67 0.39 -9.05
C ILE A 39 -16.15 0.14 -7.61
N LEU A 40 -15.27 0.24 -6.61
CA LEU A 40 -15.58 -0.06 -5.21
C LEU A 40 -16.41 1.02 -4.52
N THR A 41 -16.60 2.19 -5.16
CA THR A 41 -17.46 3.25 -4.62
C THR A 41 -18.11 4.04 -5.76
N PRO A 42 -19.41 4.37 -5.64
CA PRO A 42 -20.12 5.20 -6.62
C PRO A 42 -19.54 6.62 -6.72
N GLU A 43 -18.74 7.07 -5.74
CA GLU A 43 -18.09 8.38 -5.78
C GLU A 43 -16.93 8.44 -6.78
N THR A 44 -16.29 7.29 -7.07
CA THR A 44 -15.17 7.22 -8.03
C THR A 44 -15.53 6.53 -9.34
N TRP A 45 -16.64 5.80 -9.38
CA TRP A 45 -17.20 5.16 -10.57
C TRP A 45 -18.28 6.04 -11.23
N PRO A 46 -18.48 6.03 -12.57
CA PRO A 46 -17.70 5.36 -13.62
C PRO A 46 -16.49 6.14 -14.11
N SER A 47 -16.37 7.41 -13.73
CA SER A 47 -15.26 8.27 -14.10
C SER A 47 -14.98 9.23 -12.96
N TYR A 48 -13.75 9.19 -12.44
CA TYR A 48 -13.28 10.15 -11.46
C TYR A 48 -12.44 11.22 -12.17
N ARG A 49 -12.85 12.49 -12.05
CA ARG A 49 -12.19 13.64 -12.70
C ARG A 49 -11.42 14.55 -11.72
N GLY A 50 -11.36 14.18 -10.44
CA GLY A 50 -10.67 14.94 -9.40
C GLY A 50 -9.19 14.55 -9.24
N ASP A 51 -8.58 15.01 -8.16
CA ASP A 51 -7.20 14.66 -7.80
C ASP A 51 -7.09 13.14 -7.51
N PRO A 52 -6.28 12.37 -8.26
CA PRO A 52 -6.14 10.93 -8.06
C PRO A 52 -5.80 10.52 -6.62
N ARG A 53 -5.08 11.39 -5.87
CA ARG A 53 -4.77 11.15 -4.46
C ARG A 53 -6.04 11.15 -3.59
N GLN A 54 -6.94 12.11 -3.81
CA GLN A 54 -8.24 12.16 -3.13
C GLN A 54 -9.12 10.97 -3.53
N GLY A 55 -9.14 10.59 -4.81
CA GLY A 55 -9.85 9.39 -5.27
C GLY A 55 -9.37 8.13 -4.55
N CYS A 56 -8.06 7.96 -4.36
CA CYS A 56 -7.52 6.85 -3.58
C CYS A 56 -7.95 6.89 -2.11
N GLN A 57 -8.04 8.07 -1.48
CA GLN A 57 -8.53 8.22 -0.11
C GLN A 57 -10.02 7.88 0.02
N ILE A 58 -10.85 8.23 -0.97
CA ILE A 58 -12.27 7.87 -0.99
C ILE A 58 -12.41 6.34 -1.03
N ILE A 59 -11.69 5.68 -1.94
CA ILE A 59 -11.69 4.20 -2.04
C ILE A 59 -11.21 3.54 -0.74
N CYS A 60 -10.13 4.04 -0.11
CA CYS A 60 -9.65 3.47 1.15
C CYS A 60 -10.69 3.63 2.28
N ARG A 61 -11.40 4.76 2.32
CA ARG A 61 -12.49 4.99 3.26
C ARG A 61 -13.70 4.11 2.97
N SER A 62 -14.06 3.90 1.71
CA SER A 62 -15.23 3.07 1.35
C SER A 62 -15.06 1.60 1.74
N VAL A 63 -13.83 1.08 1.72
CA VAL A 63 -13.52 -0.28 2.21
C VAL A 63 -13.20 -0.31 3.72
N ASN A 64 -13.45 0.78 4.43
CA ASN A 64 -13.22 0.91 5.87
C ASN A 64 -11.76 0.62 6.29
N MET A 65 -10.79 0.97 5.44
CA MET A 65 -9.37 0.80 5.75
C MET A 65 -8.93 1.83 6.81
N ASP A 66 -8.34 1.33 7.88
CA ASP A 66 -7.76 2.17 8.93
C ASP A 66 -6.71 3.13 8.33
N PRO A 67 -6.78 4.45 8.61
CA PRO A 67 -5.80 5.44 8.19
C PRO A 67 -4.35 5.07 8.52
N ASP A 68 -4.12 4.32 9.60
CA ASP A 68 -2.77 3.90 9.99
C ASP A 68 -2.21 2.78 9.10
N GLN A 69 -3.06 2.11 8.32
CA GLN A 69 -2.67 1.01 7.43
C GLN A 69 -2.18 1.48 6.06
N PHE A 70 -2.35 2.76 5.71
CA PHE A 70 -1.87 3.30 4.45
C PHE A 70 -1.24 4.68 4.61
N GLN A 71 -0.44 5.07 3.64
CA GLN A 71 0.14 6.41 3.57
C GLN A 71 0.07 6.92 2.13
N MET A 72 -0.31 8.18 2.00
CA MET A 72 -0.32 8.88 0.71
C MET A 72 1.01 9.61 0.53
N GLY A 73 1.86 9.12 -0.36
CA GLY A 73 3.08 9.82 -0.75
C GLY A 73 2.81 10.90 -1.80
N THR A 74 3.85 11.31 -2.54
CA THR A 74 3.73 12.36 -3.55
C THR A 74 2.91 11.94 -4.77
N SER A 75 3.14 10.73 -5.29
CA SER A 75 2.47 10.20 -6.50
C SER A 75 1.97 8.77 -6.36
N LYS A 76 2.17 8.18 -5.17
CA LYS A 76 1.91 6.76 -4.89
C LYS A 76 1.20 6.59 -3.56
N ILE A 77 0.29 5.62 -3.52
CA ILE A 77 -0.25 5.07 -2.29
C ILE A 77 0.67 3.96 -1.80
N PHE A 78 0.87 3.91 -0.49
CA PHE A 78 1.66 2.91 0.21
C PHE A 78 0.76 2.22 1.26
N ILE A 79 0.76 0.90 1.32
CA ILE A 79 -0.07 0.12 2.26
C ILE A 79 0.85 -0.76 3.08
N LYS A 80 0.71 -0.69 4.42
CA LYS A 80 1.57 -1.37 5.38
C LYS A 80 1.33 -2.87 5.39
N ASN A 81 0.10 -3.30 5.64
CA ASN A 81 -0.22 -4.72 5.74
C ASN A 81 -0.69 -5.30 4.40
N PRO A 82 -0.15 -6.46 3.98
CA PRO A 82 -0.60 -7.15 2.77
C PRO A 82 -2.04 -7.67 2.91
N GLU A 83 -2.51 -7.96 4.12
CA GLU A 83 -3.91 -8.34 4.39
C GLU A 83 -4.89 -7.22 4.03
N SER A 84 -4.52 -5.96 4.27
CA SER A 84 -5.31 -4.79 3.87
C SER A 84 -5.52 -4.70 2.35
N VAL A 85 -4.62 -5.30 1.56
CA VAL A 85 -4.79 -5.40 0.09
C VAL A 85 -5.85 -6.46 -0.28
N SER A 86 -6.03 -7.48 0.56
CA SER A 86 -7.04 -8.53 0.37
C SER A 86 -8.46 -7.99 0.55
N ASN A 87 -8.65 -6.95 1.35
CA ASN A 87 -9.95 -6.26 1.48
C ASN A 87 -10.44 -5.68 0.14
N PHE A 88 -9.53 -5.33 -0.79
CA PHE A 88 -9.92 -4.89 -2.13
C PHE A 88 -10.25 -6.03 -3.09
N ARG A 89 -9.95 -7.30 -2.72
CA ARG A 89 -10.22 -8.48 -3.57
C ARG A 89 -11.59 -9.10 -3.32
N GLY A 90 -12.20 -8.88 -2.16
CA GLY A 90 -13.50 -9.47 -1.81
C GLY A 90 -14.72 -8.72 -2.36
N VAL A 91 -14.50 -7.64 -3.11
CA VAL A 91 -15.53 -6.71 -3.62
C VAL A 91 -15.50 -6.57 -5.14
N ALA A 92 -14.69 -7.39 -5.83
CA ALA A 92 -14.63 -7.49 -7.30
C ALA A 92 -15.11 -8.88 -7.75
#